data_AF-A0A948J442-F1
#
_entry.id   AF-A0A948J442-F1
#
_cell.length_a   1.000
_cell.length_b   1.000
_cell.length_c   1.000
_cell.angle_alpha   90.00
_cell.angle_beta   90.00
_cell.angle_gamma   90.00
#
_symmetry.space_group_name_H-M   'P 1'
#
loop_
_entity.id
_entity.type
_entity.pdbx_description
1 polymer ?
#
loop_
_entity_poly.entity_id
_entity_poly.type
_entity_poly.pdbx_seq_one_letter_code
_entity_poly.pdbx_strand_id
1 'polypeptide(L)'
;MQKHLRTVFLLLAFVGLAVPWYFNAVYFLAGGSVMPDVFWPDAFANPLTTGITVDVYLAAVAFSFWVAADRGLGAWRWACIAACFGIGLAFVMPLYLAYRLRAGAAG
;
A
#
# COMPACT_ATOMS: atom_id res chain seq x y z
N MET A 1 -25.07 -5.16 -2.06
CA MET A 1 -24.08 -4.57 -1.14
C MET A 1 -22.63 -4.85 -1.56
N GLN A 2 -22.21 -6.11 -1.73
CA GLN A 2 -20.82 -6.49 -2.02
C GLN A 2 -20.21 -5.85 -3.29
N LYS A 3 -21.00 -5.66 -4.36
CA LYS A 3 -20.55 -4.98 -5.58
C LYS A 3 -20.15 -3.52 -5.34
N HIS A 4 -20.92 -2.77 -4.56
CA HIS A 4 -20.62 -1.35 -4.27
C HIS A 4 -19.35 -1.22 -3.44
N LEU A 5 -19.18 -2.09 -2.42
CA LEU A 5 -17.98 -2.08 -1.58
C LEU A 5 -16.72 -2.43 -2.38
N ARG A 6 -16.82 -3.38 -3.32
CA ARG A 6 -15.73 -3.69 -4.24
C ARG A 6 -15.36 -2.48 -5.11
N THR A 7 -16.35 -1.77 -5.66
CA THR A 7 -16.10 -0.55 -6.45
C THR A 7 -15.41 0.50 -5.61
N VAL A 8 -15.86 0.73 -4.38
CA VAL A 8 -15.22 1.67 -3.44
C VAL A 8 -13.76 1.30 -3.20
N PHE A 9 -13.45 0.02 -2.95
CA PHE A 9 -12.06 -0.40 -2.75
C PHE A 9 -11.20 -0.26 -4.02
N LEU A 10 -11.75 -0.48 -5.21
CA LEU A 10 -11.02 -0.23 -6.45
C LEU A 10 -10.76 1.26 -6.69
N LEU A 11 -11.73 2.12 -6.37
CA LEU A 11 -11.54 3.57 -6.43
C LEU A 11 -10.49 4.03 -5.42
N LEU A 12 -10.54 3.52 -4.19
CA LEU A 12 -9.53 3.78 -3.16
C LEU A 12 -8.15 3.28 -3.57
N ALA A 13 -8.04 2.12 -4.23
CA ALA A 13 -6.78 1.65 -4.80
C ALA A 13 -6.26 2.67 -5.82
N PHE A 14 -7.09 3.09 -6.77
CA PHE A 14 -6.68 4.06 -7.79
C PHE A 14 -6.22 5.38 -7.17
N VAL A 15 -6.94 5.90 -6.19
CA VAL A 15 -6.56 7.11 -5.45
C VAL A 15 -5.27 6.89 -4.66
N GLY A 16 -5.13 5.75 -3.99
CA GLY A 16 -3.94 5.35 -3.24
C GLY A 16 -2.71 5.08 -4.11
N LEU A 17 -2.89 4.88 -5.42
CA LEU A 17 -1.80 4.91 -6.39
C LEU A 17 -1.52 6.34 -6.83
N ALA A 18 -2.54 7.05 -7.32
CA ALA A 18 -2.37 8.36 -7.95
C ALA A 18 -1.83 9.43 -7.00
N VAL A 19 -2.38 9.54 -5.78
CA VAL A 19 -2.04 10.62 -4.86
C VAL A 19 -0.63 10.47 -4.30
N PRO A 20 -0.22 9.33 -3.71
CA PRO A 20 1.15 9.17 -3.22
C PRO A 20 2.18 9.23 -4.34
N TRP A 21 1.88 8.67 -5.51
CA TRP A 21 2.80 8.74 -6.65
C TRP A 21 2.93 10.14 -7.24
N TYR A 22 1.89 10.97 -7.18
CA TYR A 22 2.02 12.39 -7.53
C TYR A 22 3.04 13.09 -6.62
N PHE A 23 2.92 12.93 -5.31
CA PHE A 23 3.88 13.52 -4.36
C PHE A 23 5.29 12.94 -4.52
N ASN A 24 5.41 11.63 -4.73
CA ASN A 24 6.71 11.01 -5.04
C ASN A 24 7.31 11.58 -6.32
N ALA A 25 6.52 11.78 -7.38
CA ALA A 25 6.99 12.38 -8.63
C ALA A 25 7.48 13.82 -8.42
N VAL A 26 6.74 14.63 -7.66
CA VAL A 26 7.17 15.99 -7.28
C VAL A 26 8.48 15.96 -6.50
N TYR A 27 8.62 15.03 -5.56
CA TYR A 27 9.84 14.84 -4.77
C TYR A 27 11.03 14.41 -5.64
N PHE A 28 10.85 13.47 -6.58
CA PHE A 28 11.89 13.07 -7.53
C PHE A 28 12.32 14.22 -8.45
N LEU A 29 11.36 15.03 -8.92
CA LEU A 29 11.65 16.20 -9.76
C LEU A 29 12.38 17.31 -8.98
N ALA A 30 12.19 17.37 -7.67
CA ALA A 30 12.90 18.28 -6.77
C ALA A 30 14.32 17.80 -6.39
N GLY A 31 14.77 16.66 -6.92
CA GLY A 31 16.08 16.07 -6.64
C GLY A 31 16.09 15.04 -5.51
N GLY A 32 14.92 14.71 -4.95
CA GLY A 32 14.76 13.59 -4.03
C GLY A 32 14.98 12.24 -4.72
N SER A 33 15.32 11.21 -3.96
CA SER A 33 15.54 9.85 -4.46
C SER A 33 14.91 8.81 -3.54
N VAL A 34 14.64 7.62 -4.09
CA VAL A 34 14.24 6.42 -3.32
C VAL A 34 15.43 5.70 -2.72
N MET A 35 16.64 6.17 -2.99
CA MET A 35 17.82 5.61 -2.37
C MET A 35 17.77 5.85 -0.84
N PRO A 36 18.12 4.85 -0.02
CA PRO A 36 17.96 4.91 1.44
C PRO A 36 18.71 6.07 2.11
N ASP A 37 19.82 6.50 1.51
CA ASP A 37 20.68 7.60 1.92
C ASP A 37 20.00 8.98 1.82
N VAL A 38 19.05 9.15 0.90
CA VAL A 38 18.29 10.41 0.73
C VAL A 38 16.88 10.30 1.32
N PHE A 39 16.22 9.15 1.11
CA PHE A 39 14.84 8.94 1.53
C PHE A 39 14.67 8.91 3.06
N TRP A 40 15.59 8.27 3.78
CA TRP A 40 15.45 8.11 5.24
C TRP A 40 15.66 9.43 6.00
N PRO A 41 16.67 10.25 5.70
CA PRO A 41 16.79 11.58 6.31
C PRO A 41 15.56 12.45 6.10
N ASP A 42 14.95 12.42 4.91
CA ASP A 42 13.79 13.23 4.57
C ASP A 42 12.49 12.68 5.19
N ALA A 43 12.30 11.36 5.22
CA ALA A 43 11.18 10.71 5.90
C ALA A 43 11.20 10.97 7.42
N PHE A 44 12.38 11.03 8.02
CA PHE A 44 12.58 11.30 9.45
C PHE A 44 12.98 12.75 9.75
N ALA A 45 12.79 13.67 8.81
CA ALA A 45 13.25 15.06 8.92
C ALA A 45 12.67 15.81 10.13
N ASN A 46 11.47 15.44 10.57
CA ASN A 46 10.83 16.02 11.74
C ASN A 46 9.92 15.00 12.46
N PRO A 47 9.44 15.29 13.69
CA PRO A 47 8.59 14.38 14.44
C PRO A 47 7.28 14.01 13.73
N LEU A 48 6.73 14.91 12.90
CA LEU A 48 5.48 14.67 12.17
C LEU A 48 5.69 13.66 11.03
N THR A 49 6.69 13.86 10.19
CA THR A 49 7.00 12.92 9.08
C THR A 49 7.49 11.58 9.61
N THR A 50 8.25 11.59 10.72
CA THR A 50 8.65 10.38 11.43
C THR A 50 7.42 9.59 11.90
N GLY A 51 6.47 10.25 12.55
CA GLY A 51 5.25 9.62 13.04
C GLY A 51 4.44 8.98 11.91
N ILE A 52 4.23 9.71 10.82
CA ILE A 52 3.51 9.19 9.62
C ILE A 52 4.25 8.01 9.01
N THR A 53 5.58 8.09 8.90
CA THR A 53 6.40 7.02 8.34
C THR A 53 6.29 5.75 9.18
N VAL A 54 6.47 5.87 10.49
CA VAL A 54 6.37 4.73 11.43
C VAL A 54 4.97 4.12 11.41
N ASP A 55 3.92 4.93 11.41
CA ASP A 55 2.52 4.46 11.32
C ASP A 55 2.28 3.63 10.05
N VAL A 56 2.71 4.14 8.89
CA VAL A 56 2.56 3.45 7.60
C VAL A 56 3.35 2.14 7.57
N TYR A 57 4.59 2.12 8.06
CA TYR A 57 5.39 0.89 8.09
C TYR A 57 4.84 -0.14 9.08
N LEU A 58 4.34 0.28 10.25
CA LEU A 58 3.67 -0.62 11.19
C LEU A 58 2.41 -1.23 10.57
N ALA A 59 1.59 -0.42 9.91
CA ALA A 59 0.42 -0.89 9.19
C ALA A 59 0.80 -1.84 8.04
N ALA A 60 1.89 -1.57 7.32
CA ALA A 60 2.39 -2.43 6.25
C ALA A 60 2.89 -3.79 6.76
N VAL A 61 3.56 -3.81 7.92
CA VAL A 61 4.00 -5.04 8.58
C VAL A 61 2.81 -5.86 9.05
N ALA A 62 1.85 -5.24 9.74
CA ALA A 62 0.62 -5.90 10.18
C ALA A 62 -0.17 -6.48 8.99
N PHE A 63 -0.32 -5.70 7.91
CA PHE A 63 -0.95 -6.14 6.67
C PHE A 63 -0.19 -7.30 6.02
N SER A 64 1.15 -7.26 6.01
CA SER A 64 1.97 -8.34 5.46
C SER A 64 1.80 -9.65 6.20
N PHE A 65 1.73 -9.62 7.55
CA PHE A 65 1.43 -10.81 8.35
C PHE A 65 0.05 -11.37 8.05
N TRP A 66 -0.96 -10.49 7.91
CA TRP A 66 -2.32 -10.90 7.55
C TRP A 66 -2.36 -11.58 6.17
N VAL A 67 -1.75 -10.97 5.16
CA VAL A 67 -1.70 -11.50 3.79
C VAL A 67 -0.89 -12.81 3.74
N ALA A 68 0.20 -12.92 4.50
CA ALA A 68 0.98 -14.15 4.60
C ALA A 68 0.15 -15.31 5.19
N ALA A 69 -0.67 -15.04 6.20
CA ALA A 69 -1.59 -16.01 6.80
C ALA A 69 -2.75 -16.38 5.87
N ASP A 70 -3.08 -15.55 4.89
CA ASP A 70 -4.17 -15.78 3.95
C ASP A 70 -3.85 -16.84 2.88
N ARG A 71 -4.15 -18.10 3.21
CA ARG A 71 -3.97 -19.25 2.31
C ARG A 71 -4.90 -19.22 1.09
N GLY A 72 -6.01 -18.47 1.13
CA GLY A 72 -7.02 -18.43 0.07
C GLY A 72 -6.54 -17.73 -1.21
N LEU A 73 -5.48 -16.92 -1.13
CA LEU A 73 -4.86 -16.25 -2.28
C LEU A 73 -3.79 -17.10 -2.97
N GLY A 74 -3.39 -18.23 -2.40
CA GLY A 74 -2.29 -19.04 -2.95
C GLY A 74 -0.99 -18.23 -3.09
N ALA A 75 -0.36 -18.29 -4.26
CA ALA A 75 0.89 -17.56 -4.54
C ALA A 75 0.71 -16.03 -4.64
N TRP A 76 -0.51 -15.54 -4.89
CA TRP A 76 -0.81 -14.10 -5.05
C TRP A 76 -0.51 -13.28 -3.79
N ARG A 77 -0.52 -13.92 -2.62
CA ARG A 77 -0.19 -13.28 -1.34
C ARG A 77 1.23 -12.69 -1.31
N TRP A 78 2.19 -13.36 -1.95
CA TRP A 78 3.58 -12.89 -1.99
C TRP A 78 3.72 -11.68 -2.91
N ALA A 79 2.99 -11.67 -4.03
CA ALA A 79 2.92 -10.51 -4.92
C ALA A 79 2.29 -9.31 -4.20
N CYS A 80 1.26 -9.52 -3.37
CA CYS A 80 0.68 -8.45 -2.55
C CYS A 80 1.69 -7.90 -1.53
N ILE A 81 2.44 -8.76 -0.83
CA ILE A 81 3.48 -8.32 0.12
C ILE A 81 4.57 -7.52 -0.62
N ALA A 82 5.08 -8.03 -1.75
CA ALA A 82 6.08 -7.35 -2.56
C ALA A 82 5.57 -5.98 -3.08
N ALA A 83 4.32 -5.93 -3.56
CA ALA A 83 3.70 -4.69 -4.01
C ALA A 83 3.46 -3.70 -2.85
N CYS A 84 3.22 -4.18 -1.62
CA CYS A 84 2.99 -3.32 -0.47
C CYS A 84 4.22 -2.44 -0.19
N PHE A 85 5.41 -3.02 -0.28
CA PHE A 85 6.67 -2.30 -0.11
C PHE A 85 7.19 -1.63 -1.38
N GLY A 86 6.87 -2.17 -2.57
CA GLY A 86 7.34 -1.64 -3.84
C GLY A 86 6.47 -0.53 -4.45
N ILE A 87 5.16 -0.55 -4.20
CA ILE A 87 4.19 0.41 -4.77
C ILE A 87 3.58 1.28 -3.67
N GLY A 88 3.20 0.67 -2.55
CA GLY A 88 2.66 1.35 -1.38
C GLY A 88 1.43 0.65 -0.80
N LEU A 89 1.33 0.68 0.53
CA LEU A 89 0.22 0.10 1.30
C LEU A 89 -1.15 0.65 0.87
N ALA A 90 -1.22 1.95 0.58
CA ALA A 90 -2.47 2.65 0.22
C ALA A 90 -3.11 2.11 -1.07
N PHE A 91 -2.31 1.61 -2.02
CA PHE A 91 -2.81 0.97 -3.24
C PHE A 91 -3.15 -0.51 -3.02
N VAL A 92 -2.24 -1.24 -2.36
CA VAL A 92 -2.31 -2.70 -2.29
C VAL A 92 -3.39 -3.19 -1.34
N MET A 93 -3.59 -2.51 -0.20
CA MET A 93 -4.60 -2.92 0.78
C MET A 93 -6.03 -2.88 0.20
N PRO A 94 -6.50 -1.80 -0.44
CA PRO A 94 -7.83 -1.79 -1.06
C PRO A 94 -7.94 -2.79 -2.22
N LEU A 95 -6.87 -2.96 -3.02
CA LEU A 95 -6.85 -3.95 -4.10
C LEU A 95 -7.00 -5.39 -3.57
N TYR A 96 -6.29 -5.71 -2.49
CA TYR A 96 -6.40 -6.99 -1.79
C TYR A 96 -7.82 -7.24 -1.27
N LEU A 97 -8.44 -6.24 -0.64
CA LEU A 97 -9.81 -6.35 -0.14
C LEU A 97 -10.82 -6.55 -1.28
N ALA A 98 -10.68 -5.81 -2.38
CA ALA A 98 -11.51 -5.97 -3.57
C ALA A 98 -11.40 -7.38 -4.18
N TYR A 99 -10.19 -7.97 -4.17
CA TYR A 99 -9.95 -9.33 -4.64
C TYR A 99 -10.60 -10.36 -3.72
N ARG A 100 -10.45 -10.22 -2.40
CA ARG A 100 -11.11 -11.11 -1.41
C ARG A 100 -12.63 -11.08 -1.52
N LEU A 101 -13.23 -9.91 -1.71
CA LEU A 101 -14.68 -9.78 -1.91
C LEU A 101 -15.16 -10.50 -3.18
N ARG A 102 -14.33 -10.56 -4.23
CA ARG A 102 -14.65 -11.32 -5.44
C ARG A 102 -14.55 -12.82 -5.20
N ALA A 103 -13.49 -13.28 -4.52
CA ALA A 103 -13.29 -14.70 -4.22
C ALA A 103 -14.39 -15.26 -3.32
N GLY A 104 -14.78 -14.52 -2.27
CA GLY A 104 -15.88 -14.92 -1.37
C GLY A 104 -17.28 -14.81 -1.96
N ALA A 105 -17.44 -14.19 -3.14
CA ALA A 105 -18.70 -14.17 -3.88
C ALA A 105 -18.79 -15.28 -4.93
N ALA A 106 -17.73 -16.07 -5.12
CA ALA A 106 -17.64 -17.15 -6.11
C ALA A 106 -17.64 -18.55 -5.49
N GLY A 107 -17.72 -18.65 -4.16
CA GLY A 107 -17.95 -19.89 -3.40
C GLY A 107 -19.29 -19.83 -2.69
#